data_AF-A0A1G6S5D9-F1
#
_entry.id   AF-A0A1G6S5D9-F1
#
_cell.length_a   1.000
_cell.length_b   1.000
_cell.length_c   1.000
_cell.angle_alpha   90.00
_cell.angle_beta   90.00
_cell.angle_gamma   90.00
#
_symmetry.space_group_name_H-M   'P 1'
#
loop_
_entity.id
_entity.type
_entity.pdbx_description
1 polymer ?
#
loop_
_entity_poly.entity_id
_entity_poly.type
_entity_poly.pdbx_seq_one_letter_code
_entity_poly.pdbx_strand_id
1 'polypeptide(L)'
;MWRDEDGVRQPGGDTHAWSPGRNEALCGVSLHRAGLDRFPHVSWADARWLADTTDRPLVLCARCVAATRGRDERPWSRVRPRP
;
A
#
# COMPACT_ATOMS: atom_id res chain seq x y z
N MET A 1 6.96 -9.05 -0.21
CA MET A 1 5.63 -9.31 -0.82
C MET A 1 5.16 -10.72 -0.49
N TRP A 2 3.85 -10.96 -0.51
CA TRP A 2 3.25 -12.29 -0.35
C TRP A 2 2.00 -12.42 -1.25
N ARG A 3 1.36 -13.59 -1.26
CA ARG A 3 0.06 -13.81 -1.91
C ARG A 3 -0.96 -14.21 -0.85
N ASP A 4 -2.15 -13.62 -0.90
CA ASP A 4 -3.27 -13.99 -0.04
C ASP A 4 -3.95 -15.30 -0.51
N GLU A 5 -5.04 -15.67 0.15
CA GLU A 5 -5.83 -16.88 -0.14
C GLU A 5 -6.42 -16.91 -1.55
N ASP A 6 -6.67 -15.74 -2.14
CA ASP A 6 -7.14 -15.58 -3.52
C ASP A 6 -5.99 -15.54 -4.54
N GLY A 7 -4.73 -15.66 -4.08
CA GLY A 7 -3.54 -15.61 -4.91
C GLY A 7 -3.13 -14.19 -5.35
N VAL A 8 -3.78 -13.15 -4.79
CA VAL A 8 -3.50 -11.74 -5.11
C VAL A 8 -2.22 -11.31 -4.41
N ARG A 9 -1.34 -10.61 -5.14
CA ARG A 9 -0.08 -10.10 -4.57
C ARG A 9 -0.36 -8.98 -3.58
N GLN A 10 0.17 -9.12 -2.37
CA GLN A 10 0.08 -8.14 -1.29
C GLN A 10 1.46 -7.57 -0.94
N PRO A 11 1.51 -6.29 -0.47
CA PRO A 11 2.75 -5.69 0.01
C PRO A 11 3.28 -6.43 1.25
N GLY A 12 4.57 -6.24 1.53
CA GLY A 12 5.22 -6.79 2.72
C GLY A 12 6.66 -6.30 2.80
N GLY A 13 7.22 -6.28 4.01
CA GLY A 13 8.46 -5.60 4.34
C GLY A 13 8.28 -4.08 4.38
N ASP A 14 9.34 -3.35 4.06
CA ASP A 14 9.33 -1.89 4.01
C ASP A 14 8.36 -1.38 2.94
N THR A 15 7.34 -0.67 3.38
CA THR A 15 6.17 -0.33 2.57
C THR A 15 6.01 1.19 2.50
N HIS A 16 5.95 1.70 1.26
CA HIS A 16 5.97 3.12 0.96
C HIS A 16 4.76 3.55 0.12
N ALA A 17 4.14 4.66 0.49
CA ALA A 17 3.13 5.32 -0.34
C ALA A 17 3.79 5.93 -1.58
N TRP A 18 3.08 5.93 -2.70
CA TRP A 18 3.49 6.60 -3.94
C TRP A 18 2.24 7.12 -4.68
N SER A 19 2.42 8.05 -5.62
CA SER A 19 1.32 8.54 -6.45
C SER A 19 1.38 7.94 -7.86
N PRO A 20 0.25 7.51 -8.45
CA PRO A 20 0.20 7.07 -9.83
C PRO A 20 0.88 8.05 -10.79
N GLY A 21 1.64 7.53 -11.74
CA GLY A 21 2.42 8.35 -12.68
C GLY A 21 3.78 8.84 -12.14
N ARG A 22 4.14 8.54 -10.89
CA ARG A 22 5.48 8.84 -10.33
C ARG A 22 6.31 7.58 -10.12
N ASN A 23 7.61 7.68 -10.39
CA ASN A 23 8.59 6.62 -10.09
C ASN A 23 9.32 6.88 -8.75
N GLU A 24 8.62 7.52 -7.81
CA GLU A 24 9.13 7.90 -6.50
C GLU A 24 8.03 7.74 -5.45
N ALA A 25 8.40 7.24 -4.26
CA ALA A 25 7.56 7.23 -3.07
C ALA A 25 7.33 8.66 -2.55
N LEU A 26 6.26 8.87 -1.79
CA LEU A 26 5.95 10.18 -1.19
C LEU A 26 7.07 10.70 -0.27
N CYS A 27 7.92 9.81 0.25
CA CYS A 27 9.07 10.18 1.07
C CYS A 27 10.33 10.60 0.27
N GLY A 28 10.29 10.56 -1.07
CA GLY A 28 11.43 10.92 -1.94
C GLY A 28 12.28 9.73 -2.41
N VAL A 29 11.95 8.50 -2.00
CA VAL A 29 12.71 7.31 -2.41
C VAL A 29 12.31 6.89 -3.83
N SER A 30 13.29 6.75 -4.73
CA SER A 30 13.06 6.23 -6.07
C SER A 30 12.65 4.75 -6.01
N LEU A 31 11.50 4.42 -6.62
CA LEU A 31 10.96 3.05 -6.58
C LEU A 31 11.91 2.06 -7.26
N HIS A 32 12.44 2.42 -8.42
CA HIS A 32 13.34 1.55 -9.18
C HIS A 32 14.69 1.35 -8.49
N ARG A 33 15.31 2.43 -7.98
CA ARG A 33 16.63 2.33 -7.32
C ARG A 33 16.57 1.59 -5.99
N ALA A 34 15.44 1.69 -5.28
CA ALA A 34 15.23 0.99 -4.02
C ALA A 34 14.67 -0.44 -4.20
N GLY A 35 14.45 -0.90 -5.44
CA GLY A 35 13.90 -2.24 -5.69
C GLY A 35 12.49 -2.44 -5.13
N LEU A 36 11.70 -1.37 -5.02
CA LEU A 36 10.35 -1.44 -4.46
C LEU A 36 9.35 -1.94 -5.51
N ASP A 37 8.63 -3.00 -5.14
CA ASP A 37 7.50 -3.51 -5.91
C ASP A 37 6.31 -2.54 -5.87
N ARG A 38 5.59 -2.43 -6.98
CA ARG A 38 4.37 -1.62 -7.08
C ARG A 38 3.12 -2.49 -6.89
N PHE A 39 2.20 -1.97 -6.08
CA PHE A 39 0.89 -2.56 -5.79
C PHE A 39 -0.22 -1.54 -6.10
N PRO A 40 -0.53 -1.29 -7.40
CA PRO A 40 -1.49 -0.27 -7.79
C PRO A 40 -2.94 -0.58 -7.36
N HIS A 41 -3.24 -1.86 -7.06
CA HIS A 41 -4.54 -2.32 -6.57
C HIS A 41 -4.69 -2.25 -5.05
N VAL A 42 -3.61 -1.98 -4.31
CA VAL A 42 -3.65 -1.84 -2.86
C VAL A 42 -3.58 -0.36 -2.53
N SER A 43 -4.66 0.20 -1.99
CA SER A 43 -4.65 1.58 -1.56
C SER A 43 -3.75 1.77 -0.34
N TRP A 44 -3.32 3.00 -0.08
CA TRP A 44 -2.52 3.28 1.11
C TRP A 44 -3.31 3.08 2.41
N ALA A 45 -4.63 3.26 2.38
CA ALA A 45 -5.53 2.92 3.49
C ALA A 45 -5.58 1.39 3.72
N ASP A 46 -5.66 0.60 2.64
CA ASP A 46 -5.62 -0.87 2.75
C ASP A 46 -4.26 -1.36 3.25
N ALA A 47 -3.16 -0.76 2.78
CA ALA A 47 -1.82 -1.08 3.28
C ALA A 47 -1.68 -0.80 4.79
N ARG A 48 -2.34 0.24 5.31
CA ARG A 48 -2.42 0.49 6.76
C ARG A 48 -3.23 -0.56 7.48
N TRP A 49 -4.44 -0.84 6.99
CA TRP A 49 -5.29 -1.85 7.58
C TRP A 49 -4.58 -3.20 7.62
N LEU A 50 -3.93 -3.61 6.53
CA LEU A 50 -3.12 -4.82 6.45
C LEU A 50 -1.99 -4.82 7.50
N ALA A 51 -1.26 -3.71 7.65
CA ALA A 51 -0.17 -3.64 8.64
C ALA A 51 -0.63 -3.88 10.09
N ASP A 52 -1.91 -3.59 10.39
CA ASP A 52 -2.51 -3.81 11.71
C ASP A 52 -3.17 -5.20 11.86
N THR A 53 -3.63 -5.81 10.75
CA THR A 53 -4.46 -7.03 10.81
C THR A 53 -3.79 -8.30 10.33
N THR A 54 -2.76 -8.20 9.51
CA THR A 54 -2.07 -9.38 8.96
C THR A 54 -0.99 -9.89 9.90
N ASP A 55 -0.72 -11.19 9.83
CA ASP A 55 0.43 -11.83 10.48
C ASP A 55 1.74 -11.59 9.72
N ARG A 56 1.68 -11.00 8.52
CA ARG A 56 2.85 -10.69 7.70
C ARG A 56 3.50 -9.38 8.11
N PRO A 57 4.85 -9.30 8.06
CA PRO A 57 5.54 -8.08 8.42
C PRO A 57 5.33 -7.00 7.35
N LEU A 58 4.61 -5.92 7.69
CA LEU A 58 4.49 -4.70 6.89
C LEU A 58 5.00 -3.52 7.72
N VAL A 59 6.13 -2.95 7.31
CA VAL A 59 6.75 -1.80 8.01
C VAL A 59 6.44 -0.54 7.21
N LEU A 60 5.50 0.26 7.71
CA LEU A 60 5.08 1.48 7.03
C LEU A 60 6.09 2.60 7.23
N CYS A 61 6.57 3.20 6.13
CA CYS A 61 7.48 4.33 6.22
C CYS A 61 6.82 5.52 6.93
N ALA A 62 7.37 5.94 8.08
CA ALA A 62 6.82 7.03 8.90
C ALA A 62 6.64 8.35 8.14
N ARG A 63 7.56 8.67 7.20
CA ARG A 63 7.44 9.86 6.33
C ARG A 63 6.25 9.76 5.39
N CYS A 64 6.02 8.61 4.79
CA CYS A 64 4.83 8.37 3.97
C CYS A 64 3.55 8.39 4.80
N VAL A 65 3.58 7.82 6.01
CA VAL A 65 2.43 7.88 6.94
C VAL A 65 2.07 9.33 7.24
N ALA A 66 3.05 10.17 7.58
CA ALA A 66 2.84 11.60 7.83
C ALA A 66 2.31 12.33 6.58
N ALA A 67 2.84 12.04 5.40
CA ALA A 67 2.47 12.69 4.13
C ALA A 67 1.05 12.35 3.63
N THR A 68 0.38 11.38 4.23
CA THR A 68 -1.02 11.05 3.88
C THR A 68 -1.99 11.23 5.04
N ARG A 69 -1.57 11.72 6.21
CA ARG A 69 -2.52 12.07 7.29
C ARG A 69 -3.54 13.07 6.73
N GLY A 70 -4.82 12.69 6.67
CA GLY A 70 -5.93 13.46 6.06
C GLY A 70 -6.27 13.11 4.61
N ARG A 71 -5.58 12.15 3.98
CA ARG A 71 -5.90 11.65 2.62
C ARG A 71 -6.52 10.24 2.62
N ASP A 72 -6.57 9.60 3.79
CA ASP A 72 -6.99 8.21 4.00
C ASP A 72 -8.47 8.09 4.42
N GLU A 73 -9.22 9.19 4.37
CA GLU A 73 -10.69 9.20 4.52
C GLU A 73 -11.34 8.56 3.28
N ARG A 74 -11.33 7.21 3.26
CA ARG A 74 -12.07 6.25 2.42
C ARG A 74 -12.37 6.68 0.96
N PRO A 75 -11.61 6.17 -0.03
CA PRO A 75 -12.14 6.07 -1.39
C PRO A 75 -13.21 4.97 -1.48
N TRP A 76 -14.26 5.24 -2.24
CA TRP A 76 -15.49 4.47 -2.42
C TRP A 76 -15.28 2.96 -2.69
N SER A 77 -15.85 2.08 -1.84
CA SER A 77 -15.95 0.64 -2.12
C SER A 77 -17.16 0.33 -3.01
N ARG A 78 -16.92 -0.16 -4.24
CA ARG A 78 -17.95 -0.91 -4.98
C ARG A 78 -18.01 -2.33 -4.44
N VAL A 79 -18.91 -2.59 -3.50
CA VAL A 79 -19.37 -3.96 -3.25
C VAL A 79 -20.46 -4.23 -4.29
N ARG A 80 -20.16 -5.02 -5.32
CA ARG A 80 -21.19 -5.71 -6.12
C ARG A 80 -21.24 -7.16 -5.64
N PRO A 81 -22.06 -7.51 -4.63
CA PRO A 81 -22.37 -8.91 -4.43
C PRO A 81 -23.27 -9.32 -5.60
N ARG A 82 -22.83 -10.26 -6.44
CA ARG A 82 -23.76 -10.89 -7.39
C ARG A 82 -24.46 -12.06 -6.68
N PRO A 83 -25.79 -12.19 -6.83
CA PRO A 83 -26.53 -13.38 -6.42
C PRO A 83 -26.22 -14.58 -7.32
#